data_AF-A0A242CYB1-F1
#
_entry.id   AF-A0A242CYB1-F1
#
_cell.length_a   1.000
_cell.length_b   1.000
_cell.length_c   1.000
_cell.angle_alpha   90.00
_cell.angle_beta   90.00
_cell.angle_gamma   90.00
#
_symmetry.space_group_name_H-M   'P 1'
#
loop_
_entity.id
_entity.type
_entity.pdbx_description
1 polymer ?
#
loop_
_entity_poly.entity_id
_entity_poly.type
_entity_poly.pdbx_seq_one_letter_code
_entity_poly.pdbx_strand_id
1 'polypeptide(L)' 'MISKVDLVLNHHRYAKPGVDCEVVEVGRKYTTFKRHESLKENSKQKTHLRFKVANYLLPIYFYAEGEFWNL' A
#
# COMPACT_ATOMS: atom_id res chain seq x y z
N MET A 1 4.63 3.04 3.47
CA MET A 1 4.09 4.13 2.63
C MET A 1 2.60 4.22 2.91
N ILE A 2 2.07 5.39 3.28
CA ILE A 2 0.69 5.52 3.74
C ILE A 2 -0.22 5.98 2.60
N SER A 3 -1.32 5.28 2.37
CA SER A 3 -2.29 5.65 1.32
C SER A 3 -2.99 6.98 1.65
N LYS A 4 -3.06 7.88 0.68
CA LYS A 4 -3.76 9.18 0.76
C LYS A 4 -5.25 9.08 0.50
N VAL A 5 -5.62 8.15 -0.38
CA VAL A 5 -6.98 8.02 -0.92
C VAL A 5 -7.42 6.55 -0.88
N ASP A 6 -8.70 6.31 -1.19
CA ASP A 6 -9.17 4.95 -1.47
C ASP A 6 -8.59 4.48 -2.81
N LEU A 7 -7.80 3.41 -2.78
CA LEU A 7 -7.29 2.74 -3.98
C LEU A 7 -8.25 1.64 -4.37
N VAL A 8 -9.10 1.91 -5.37
CA VAL A 8 -10.11 0.96 -5.88
C VAL A 8 -9.90 0.76 -7.38
N LEU A 9 -9.87 -0.50 -7.81
CA LEU A 9 -9.88 -0.87 -9.22
C LEU A 9 -10.84 -2.04 -9.42
N ASN A 10 -11.72 -1.96 -10.41
CA ASN A 10 -12.71 -3.00 -10.73
C ASN A 10 -13.51 -3.49 -9.50
N HIS A 11 -14.01 -2.56 -8.69
CA HIS A 11 -14.74 -2.83 -7.44
C HIS A 11 -13.91 -3.52 -6.33
N HIS A 12 -12.62 -3.79 -6.55
CA HIS A 12 -11.72 -4.32 -5.53
C HIS A 12 -10.96 -3.20 -4.83
N ARG A 13 -10.99 -3.18 -3.50
CA ARG A 13 -10.36 -2.13 -2.68
C ARG A 13 -8.97 -2.57 -2.18
N TYR A 14 -7.95 -1.95 -2.75
CA TYR A 14 -6.54 -2.23 -2.48
C TYR A 14 -5.98 -1.52 -1.26
N ALA A 15 -6.41 -0.29 -0.98
CA ALA A 15 -6.07 0.43 0.25
C ALA A 15 -7.17 1.45 0.59
N LYS A 16 -7.37 1.70 1.88
CA LYS A 16 -8.12 2.85 2.39
C LYS A 16 -7.15 3.98 2.70
N PRO A 17 -7.61 5.26 2.75
CA PRO A 17 -6.79 6.34 3.29
C PRO A 17 -6.24 5.98 4.69
N GLY A 18 -5.00 6.36 4.97
CA GLY A 18 -4.33 6.10 6.25
C GLY A 18 -3.78 4.68 6.43
N VAL A 19 -3.97 3.78 5.47
CA VAL A 19 -3.43 2.42 5.55
C VAL A 19 -1.97 2.39 5.11
N ASP A 20 -1.10 1.85 5.97
CA ASP A 20 0.29 1.60 5.61
C ASP A 20 0.43 0.43 4.64
N CYS A 21 1.26 0.65 3.63
CA CYS A 21 1.58 -0.29 2.57
C CYS A 21 3.10 -0.43 2.49
N GLU A 22 3.56 -1.68 2.58
CA GLU A 22 4.96 -2.05 2.46
C GLU A 22 5.40 -1.96 0.99
N VAL A 23 6.53 -1.31 0.73
CA VAL A 23 7.14 -1.30 -0.61
C VAL A 23 7.92 -2.59 -0.78
N VAL A 24 7.51 -3.42 -1.74
CA VAL A 24 8.14 -4.72 -2.00
C VAL A 24 9.20 -4.61 -3.08
N GLU A 25 8.91 -3.84 -4.14
CA GLU A 25 9.77 -3.72 -5.31
C GLU A 25 9.56 -2.36 -5.97
N VAL A 26 10.64 -1.69 -6.34
CA VAL A 26 10.61 -0.43 -7.11
C VAL A 26 11.16 -0.71 -8.51
N GLY A 27 10.26 -0.74 -9.49
CA GLY A 27 10.62 -0.89 -10.90
C GLY A 27 10.71 0.46 -11.62
N ARG A 28 11.13 0.44 -12.90
CA ARG A 28 11.26 1.67 -13.72
C ARG A 28 9.93 2.40 -13.94
N LYS A 29 8.82 1.68 -14.12
CA LYS A 29 7.50 2.25 -14.43
C LYS A 29 6.51 2.18 -13.26
N TYR A 30 6.67 1.18 -12.38
CA TYR A 30 5.72 0.88 -11.32
C TYR A 30 6.45 0.52 -10.03
N THR A 31 5.80 0.80 -8.91
CA THR A 31 6.19 0.34 -7.58
C THR A 31 5.16 -0.67 -7.09
N THR A 32 5.64 -1.82 -6.61
CA THR A 32 4.80 -2.89 -6.07
C THR A 32 4.67 -2.72 -4.56
N PHE A 33 3.43 -2.72 -4.09
CA PHE A 33 3.06 -2.60 -2.69
C PHE A 33 2.45 -3.90 -2.17
N LYS A 34 2.60 -4.11 -0.86
CA LYS A 34 1.91 -5.15 -0.12
C LYS A 34 1.16 -4.53 1.05
N ARG A 35 -0.13 -4.81 1.13
CA ARG A 35 -0.95 -4.52 2.30
C ARG A 35 -1.04 -5.78 3.16
N HIS A 36 -0.78 -5.63 4.45
CA HIS A 36 -1.14 -6.64 5.45
C HIS A 36 -2.59 -6.41 5.83
N GLU A 37 -3.51 -7.30 5.44
CA GLU A 37 -4.86 -7.25 6.01
C GLU A 37 -4.82 -7.69 7.47
N SER A 38 -5.50 -6.94 8.33
CA SER A 38 -5.89 -7.43 9.65
C SER A 38 -6.76 -8.67 9.48
N LEU A 39 -6.36 -9.75 10.15
CA LEU A 39 -7.05 -11.04 10.19
C LEU A 39 -8.57 -10.85 10.18
N LYS A 40 -9.27 -11.47 9.22
CA LYS A 40 -10.70 -11.75 9.43
C LYS A 40 -10.79 -12.68 10.63
N GLU A 41 -11.46 -12.25 11.69
CA GLU A 41 -11.56 -12.92 13.01
C GLU A 41 -12.00 -14.40 12.98
N ASN A 42 -12.42 -14.96 11.83
CA ASN A 42 -12.88 -16.34 11.70
C ASN A 42 -12.06 -17.23 10.77
N SER A 43 -10.95 -16.77 10.21
CA SER A 43 -10.05 -17.63 9.43
C SER A 43 -8.58 -17.30 9.72
N LYS A 44 -7.79 -18.32 10.09
CA LYS A 44 -6.33 -18.23 10.31
C LYS A 44 -5.53 -17.91 9.02
N GLN A 45 -6.15 -17.30 8.01
CA GLN A 45 -5.49 -16.88 6.77
C GLN A 45 -5.26 -15.37 6.80
N LYS A 46 -4.00 -14.99 7.00
CA LYS A 46 -3.52 -13.63 6.69
C LYS A 46 -3.50 -13.51 5.16
N THR A 47 -4.51 -12.88 4.58
CA THR A 47 -4.51 -12.59 3.14
C THR A 47 -3.59 -11.40 2.89
N HIS A 48 -2.49 -11.63 2.20
CA HIS A 48 -1.61 -10.56 1.75
C HIS A 48 -2.08 -10.06 0.38
N LEU A 49 -2.51 -8.80 0.32
CA LEU A 49 -2.89 -8.18 -0.96
C LEU A 49 -1.68 -7.47 -1.56
N ARG A 50 -1.31 -7.83 -2.78
CA ARG A 50 -0.23 -7.17 -3.55
C ARG A 50 -0.82 -6.39 -4.72
N PHE A 51 -0.31 -5.19 -4.95
CA PHE A 51 -0.77 -4.34 -6.05
C PHE A 51 0.35 -3.42 -6.55
N LYS A 52 0.19 -2.86 -7.75
CA LYS A 52 1.18 -2.01 -8.40
C LYS A 52 0.59 -0.63 -8.65
N VAL A 53 1.40 0.41 -8.44
CA VAL A 53 1.05 1.80 -8.76
C VAL A 53 2.12 2.38 -9.65
N ALA A 54 1.70 3.12 -10.70
CA ALA A 54 2.63 3.77 -11.60
C ALA A 54 3.43 4.84 -10.85
N ASN A 55 4.74 4.90 -11.08
CA ASN A 55 5.64 5.74 -10.27
C ASN A 55 5.25 7.22 -10.27
N TYR A 56 4.81 7.74 -11.42
CA TYR A 56 4.38 9.14 -11.56
C TYR A 56 3.10 9.47 -10.78
N LEU A 57 2.34 8.47 -10.35
CA LEU A 57 1.13 8.65 -9.55
C LEU A 57 1.37 8.48 -8.05
N LEU A 58 2.56 8.04 -7.62
CA LEU A 58 2.87 7.86 -6.20
C LEU A 58 2.62 9.10 -5.35
N PRO A 59 2.99 10.33 -5.77
CA PRO A 59 2.74 11.52 -4.96
C PRO A 59 1.25 11.81 -4.76
N ILE A 60 0.40 11.35 -5.68
CA ILE A 60 -1.06 11.52 -5.60
C ILE A 60 -1.64 10.50 -4.61
N TYR A 61 -1.17 9.26 -4.68
CA TYR A 61 -1.77 8.15 -3.95
C TYR A 61 -1.15 7.88 -2.58
N PHE A 62 0.07 8.31 -2.30
CA PHE A 62 0.78 7.98 -1.06
C PHE A 62 1.50 9.15 -0.42
N TYR A 63 1.57 9.12 0.91
CA TYR A 63 2.59 9.81 1.70
C TYR A 63 3.80 8.88 1.87
N ALA A 64 4.99 9.43 1.68
CA ALA A 64 6.22 8.83 2.15
C ALA A 64 6.51 9.42 3.53
N GLU A 65 6.16 8.69 4.58
CA GLU A 65 6.65 9.01 5.91
C GLU A 65 8.04 8.39 6.07
N GLY A 66 9.02 9.22 6.40
CA GLY A 66 10.32 8.79 6.86
C GLY A 66 10.54 9.39 8.23
N GLU A 67 10.59 8.55 9.27
CA GLU A 67 11.21 8.96 10.52
C GLU A 67 12.73 8.87 10.32
N PHE A 68 13.35 9.99 9.97
CA PHE A 68 14.78 10.15 10.20
C PHE A 68 14.99 10.31 11.71
N TRP A 69 15.15 9.21 12.44
CA TRP A 69 15.85 9.25 13.72
C TRP A 69 17.34 9.41 13.43
N ASN A 70 17.76 10.67 13.24
CA ASN A 70 19.11 11.03 13.67
C ASN A 70 18.99 11.30 15.16
N LEU A 71 19.45 10.36 15.99
CA LEU A 71 20.08 10.56 17.31
C LEU A 71 20.40 9.20 17.94
#